data_AF-A0A1Y4TC66-F1
#
_entry.id   AF-A0A1Y4TC66-F1
#
_cell.length_a   1.000
_cell.length_b   1.000
_cell.length_c   1.000
_cell.angle_alpha   90.00
_cell.angle_beta   90.00
_cell.angle_gamma   90.00
#
_symmetry.space_group_name_H-M   'P 1'
#
loop_
_entity.id
_entity.type
_entity.pdbx_description
1 polymer ?
#
loop_
_entity_poly.entity_id
_entity_poly.type
_entity_poly.pdbx_seq_one_letter_code
_entity_poly.pdbx_strand_id
1 'polypeptide(L)'
;MADEKATESKWQCYIIPDLATWTGAAGSKPHTPIEFYDTYEQAVARFQELRSEPYNSEDLSAARLTFGVQREDPPGAADLLQVRQGKNFLVEDYTRMASVNQSPEAMDILRKMRKDLGFDRVRVYERDAYGGFCDPKDIAFSRWKHPLKPMLRKSVLKDLKETGGKTAPAPKPQRKKERGRE
;
A
#
# COMPACT_ATOMS: atom_id res chain seq x y z
N MET A 1 15.78 12.96 -39.44
CA MET A 1 16.29 13.01 -38.05
C MET A 1 15.25 12.35 -37.17
N ALA A 2 15.73 11.60 -36.19
CA ALA A 2 15.06 10.46 -35.57
C ALA A 2 13.69 10.74 -34.96
N ASP A 3 12.84 9.72 -35.06
CA ASP A 3 11.59 9.52 -34.35
C ASP A 3 11.91 9.45 -32.84
N GLU A 4 11.97 10.61 -32.18
CA GLU A 4 12.02 10.70 -30.73
C GLU A 4 10.62 10.39 -30.21
N LYS A 5 10.30 9.09 -30.16
CA LYS A 5 9.26 8.61 -29.25
C LYS A 5 9.61 9.18 -27.89
N ALA A 6 8.80 10.11 -27.40
CA ALA A 6 8.80 10.51 -26.01
C ALA A 6 8.79 9.22 -25.18
N THR A 7 9.95 8.83 -24.68
CA THR A 7 10.06 7.80 -23.67
C THR A 7 9.48 8.43 -22.42
N GLU A 8 8.17 8.32 -22.23
CA GLU A 8 7.59 8.62 -20.92
C GLU A 8 8.45 7.89 -19.89
N SER A 9 9.05 8.66 -18.97
CA SER A 9 9.97 8.09 -17.99
C SER A 9 9.24 7.01 -17.20
N LYS A 10 9.92 5.91 -16.88
CA LYS A 10 9.30 4.82 -16.11
C LYS A 10 9.06 5.24 -14.67
N TRP A 11 8.06 4.64 -14.04
CA TRP A 11 7.87 4.78 -12.59
C TRP A 11 8.95 4.00 -11.84
N GLN A 12 9.76 4.70 -11.05
CA GLN A 12 10.75 4.13 -10.14
C GLN A 12 10.15 3.92 -8.76
N CYS A 13 10.46 2.80 -8.11
CA CYS A 13 10.01 2.53 -6.75
C CYS A 13 10.91 3.25 -5.74
N TYR A 14 10.33 3.71 -4.63
CA TYR A 14 11.10 4.23 -3.49
C TYR A 14 10.59 3.70 -2.16
N ILE A 15 11.50 3.64 -1.18
CA ILE A 15 11.24 3.29 0.21
C ILE A 15 11.70 4.44 1.11
N ILE A 16 10.87 4.82 2.08
CA ILE A 16 11.27 5.67 3.21
C ILE A 16 11.28 4.78 4.45
N PRO A 17 12.44 4.45 5.04
CA PRO A 17 12.53 3.50 6.14
C PRO A 17 11.70 3.87 7.37
N ASP A 18 11.64 5.16 7.68
CA ASP A 18 10.82 5.68 8.77
C ASP A 18 10.34 7.11 8.50
N LEU A 19 9.16 7.24 7.90
CA LEU A 19 8.51 8.54 7.62
C LEU A 19 8.24 9.34 8.91
N ALA A 20 8.17 8.70 10.08
CA ALA A 20 8.02 9.42 11.34
C ALA A 20 9.22 10.32 11.66
N THR A 21 10.40 10.04 11.11
CA THR A 21 11.58 10.91 11.25
C THR A 21 11.43 12.23 10.50
N TRP A 22 10.65 12.25 9.41
CA TRP A 22 10.39 13.45 8.60
C TRP A 22 9.26 14.32 9.16
N THR A 23 8.37 13.73 9.96
CA THR A 23 7.18 14.40 10.52
C THR A 23 7.37 14.85 11.97
N GLY A 24 8.53 14.57 12.58
CA GLY A 24 8.81 14.79 13.99
C GLY A 24 8.14 13.77 14.93
N ALA A 25 7.32 12.87 14.42
CA ALA A 25 6.64 11.84 15.21
C ALA A 25 7.61 10.81 15.82
N ALA A 26 8.82 10.68 15.27
CA ALA A 26 9.89 9.87 15.83
C ALA A 26 10.77 10.62 16.84
N GLY A 27 10.36 11.82 17.29
CA GLY A 27 11.13 12.68 18.17
C GLY A 27 12.33 13.31 17.46
N SER A 28 13.47 13.41 18.15
CA SER A 28 14.70 14.04 17.62
C SER A 28 15.54 13.15 16.71
N LYS A 29 15.00 12.03 16.21
CA LYS A 29 15.74 11.14 15.30
C LYS A 29 16.00 11.85 13.96
N PRO A 30 17.19 11.70 13.37
CA PRO A 30 17.49 12.28 12.06
C PRO A 30 16.61 11.66 10.98
N HIS A 31 16.38 12.40 9.89
CA HIS A 31 15.62 11.93 8.75
C HIS A 31 16.25 10.66 8.15
N THR A 32 15.45 9.62 7.95
CA THR A 32 15.90 8.46 7.17
C THR A 32 15.93 8.82 5.68
N PRO A 33 16.96 8.44 4.91
CA PRO A 33 17.02 8.76 3.49
C PRO A 33 15.87 8.11 2.71
N ILE A 34 15.52 8.72 1.58
CA ILE A 34 14.66 8.07 0.58
C ILE A 34 15.55 7.14 -0.25
N GLU A 35 15.23 5.85 -0.25
CA GLU A 35 15.96 4.82 -0.98
C GLU A 35 15.22 4.54 -2.31
N PHE A 36 15.91 4.66 -3.44
CA PHE A 36 15.34 4.45 -4.77
C PHE A 36 15.76 3.11 -5.37
N TYR A 37 14.87 2.49 -6.12
CA TYR A 37 15.03 1.13 -6.65
C TYR A 37 14.61 1.05 -8.12
N ASP A 38 15.47 0.44 -8.93
CA ASP A 38 15.25 0.26 -10.38
C ASP A 38 14.17 -0.78 -10.67
N THR A 39 13.95 -1.73 -9.75
CA THR A 39 12.96 -2.79 -9.89
C THR A 39 12.05 -2.90 -8.68
N TYR A 40 10.82 -3.34 -8.93
CA TYR A 40 9.84 -3.60 -7.88
C TYR A 40 10.32 -4.68 -6.90
N GLU A 41 10.98 -5.73 -7.39
CA GLU A 41 11.46 -6.85 -6.59
C GLU A 41 12.51 -6.42 -5.56
N GLN A 42 13.43 -5.51 -5.95
CA GLN A 42 14.41 -4.94 -5.01
C GLN A 42 13.72 -4.11 -3.92
N ALA A 43 12.75 -3.27 -4.30
CA ALA A 43 11.99 -2.46 -3.35
C ALA A 43 11.17 -3.33 -2.38
N VAL A 44 10.56 -4.43 -2.86
CA VAL A 44 9.84 -5.39 -2.00
C VAL A 44 10.78 -6.09 -1.02
N ALA A 45 11.94 -6.56 -1.49
CA ALA A 45 12.91 -7.23 -0.62
C ALA A 45 13.36 -6.29 0.50
N ARG A 46 13.68 -5.03 0.17
CA ARG A 46 14.01 -4.01 1.16
C ARG A 46 12.85 -3.72 2.11
N PHE A 47 11.65 -3.54 1.58
CA PHE A 47 10.47 -3.28 2.39
C PHE A 47 10.27 -4.40 3.41
N GLN A 48 10.39 -5.66 3.02
CA GLN A 48 10.24 -6.82 3.90
C GLN A 48 11.33 -6.91 4.97
N GLU A 49 12.58 -6.57 4.63
CA GLU A 49 13.67 -6.45 5.60
C GLU A 49 13.31 -5.43 6.68
N LEU A 50 13.01 -4.19 6.27
CA LEU A 50 12.66 -3.09 7.17
C LEU A 50 11.35 -3.33 7.92
N ARG A 51 10.42 -4.12 7.36
CA ARG A 51 9.10 -4.37 7.96
C ARG A 51 9.18 -5.00 9.36
N SER A 52 10.27 -5.73 9.63
CA SER A 52 10.54 -6.38 10.91
C SER A 52 11.09 -5.44 11.99
N GLU A 53 11.47 -4.22 11.63
CA GLU A 53 11.98 -3.25 12.60
C GLU A 53 10.95 -2.95 13.70
N PRO A 54 11.35 -2.93 15.00
CA PRO A 54 10.41 -2.83 16.12
C PRO A 54 9.52 -1.59 16.06
N TYR A 55 10.09 -0.47 15.57
CA TYR A 55 9.42 0.81 15.54
C TYR A 55 8.20 0.84 14.61
N ASN A 56 8.12 -0.08 13.63
CA ASN A 56 6.97 -0.21 12.75
C ASN A 56 5.72 -0.71 13.47
N SER A 57 5.87 -1.30 14.65
CA SER A 57 4.79 -1.83 15.49
C SER A 57 4.47 -0.97 16.70
N GLU A 58 5.15 0.17 16.88
CA GLU A 58 4.86 1.12 17.95
C GLU A 58 3.41 1.61 17.87
N ASP A 59 2.78 1.84 19.03
CA ASP A 59 1.43 2.38 19.12
C ASP A 59 1.40 3.89 18.84
N LEU A 60 1.77 4.23 17.62
CA LEU A 60 1.80 5.60 17.09
C LEU A 60 0.91 5.67 15.86
N SER A 61 0.06 6.69 15.79
CA SER A 61 -0.84 6.89 14.65
C SER A 61 -0.11 7.34 13.39
N ALA A 62 1.13 7.82 13.52
CA ALA A 62 2.00 8.27 12.43
C ALA A 62 2.44 7.10 11.52
N ALA A 63 2.69 7.41 10.25
CA ALA A 63 3.30 6.45 9.33
C ALA A 63 4.76 6.23 9.69
N ARG A 64 5.18 4.97 9.61
CA ARG A 64 6.57 4.53 9.78
C ARG A 64 7.14 4.21 8.40
N LEU A 65 7.34 2.94 8.06
CA LEU A 65 7.82 2.52 6.76
C LEU A 65 6.86 2.88 5.61
N THR A 66 7.38 3.47 4.54
CA THR A 66 6.62 3.86 3.34
C THR A 66 7.20 3.23 2.08
N PHE A 67 6.33 2.80 1.17
CA PHE A 67 6.66 2.40 -0.20
C PHE A 67 5.81 3.26 -1.16
N GLY A 68 6.48 4.01 -2.03
CA GLY A 68 5.83 4.73 -3.12
C GLY A 68 6.50 4.55 -4.48
N VAL A 69 6.02 5.32 -5.44
CA VAL A 69 6.53 5.39 -6.81
C VAL A 69 6.78 6.84 -7.20
N GLN A 70 7.84 7.08 -7.97
CA GLN A 70 8.14 8.40 -8.54
C GLN A 70 8.46 8.31 -10.03
N ARG A 71 8.37 9.44 -10.72
CA ARG A 71 8.78 9.62 -12.11
C ARG A 71 9.28 11.05 -12.28
N GLU A 72 10.31 11.24 -13.10
CA GLU A 72 10.91 12.55 -13.36
C GLU A 72 10.16 13.34 -14.45
N ASP A 73 9.73 12.67 -15.54
CA ASP A 73 9.07 13.36 -16.67
C ASP A 73 7.83 12.61 -17.23
N PRO A 74 6.63 13.24 -17.22
CA PRO A 74 6.32 14.41 -16.42
C PRO A 74 6.39 14.06 -14.92
N PRO A 75 6.82 15.01 -14.08
CA PRO A 75 7.13 14.73 -12.68
C PRO A 75 5.89 14.28 -11.90
N GLY A 76 6.07 13.27 -11.07
CA GLY A 76 5.02 12.79 -10.18
C GLY A 76 5.58 11.81 -9.16
N ALA A 77 5.03 11.84 -7.95
CA ALA A 77 5.35 10.88 -6.90
C ALA A 77 4.08 10.59 -6.09
N ALA A 78 3.92 9.34 -5.66
CA ALA A 78 2.81 8.92 -4.82
C ALA A 78 3.24 7.80 -3.87
N ASP A 79 2.93 7.98 -2.58
CA ASP A 79 2.94 6.89 -1.62
C ASP A 79 1.83 5.90 -1.99
N LEU A 80 2.15 4.61 -1.97
CA LEU A 80 1.20 3.54 -2.27
C LEU A 80 0.90 2.68 -1.04
N LEU A 81 1.90 2.47 -0.18
CA LEU A 81 1.78 1.67 1.03
C LEU A 81 2.52 2.33 2.19
N GLN A 82 1.90 2.32 3.36
CA GLN A 82 2.51 2.76 4.61
C GLN A 82 2.30 1.70 5.70
N VAL A 83 3.26 1.58 6.62
CA VAL A 83 3.11 0.78 7.83
C VAL A 83 2.75 1.71 8.98
N ARG A 84 1.67 1.38 9.69
CA ARG A 84 1.21 2.06 10.91
C ARG A 84 0.78 1.00 11.91
N GLN A 85 1.27 1.08 13.14
CA GLN A 85 0.92 0.14 14.22
C GLN A 85 0.99 -1.33 13.78
N GLY A 86 2.05 -1.68 13.05
CA GLY A 86 2.30 -3.04 12.57
C GLY A 86 1.32 -3.53 11.51
N LYS A 87 0.58 -2.65 10.83
CA LYS A 87 -0.36 -3.00 9.75
C LYS A 87 0.00 -2.29 8.45
N ASN A 88 -0.26 -2.96 7.33
CA ASN A 88 -0.05 -2.43 5.98
C ASN A 88 -1.29 -1.62 5.55
N PHE A 89 -1.10 -0.32 5.37
CA PHE A 89 -2.12 0.62 4.90
C PHE A 89 -1.92 0.95 3.43
N LEU A 90 -2.93 0.68 2.62
CA LEU A 90 -3.01 1.29 1.29
C LEU A 90 -3.18 2.79 1.45
N VAL A 91 -2.32 3.55 0.77
CA VAL A 91 -2.44 5.00 0.62
C VAL A 91 -3.25 5.28 -0.64
N GLU A 92 -4.28 6.11 -0.52
CA GLU A 92 -5.22 6.35 -1.63
C GLU A 92 -4.84 7.52 -2.55
N ASP A 93 -3.66 8.10 -2.40
CA ASP A 93 -3.22 9.28 -3.16
C ASP A 93 -3.21 9.04 -4.67
N TYR A 94 -2.89 7.81 -5.11
CA TYR A 94 -2.99 7.41 -6.51
C TYR A 94 -4.39 7.66 -7.09
N THR A 95 -5.46 7.57 -6.29
CA THR A 95 -6.84 7.79 -6.77
C THR A 95 -7.14 9.26 -7.11
N ARG A 96 -6.29 10.18 -6.66
CA ARG A 96 -6.44 11.64 -6.83
C ARG A 96 -5.51 12.19 -7.90
N MET A 97 -4.55 11.38 -8.36
CA MET A 97 -3.53 11.77 -9.33
C MET A 97 -3.76 11.05 -10.66
N ALA A 98 -4.20 11.78 -11.69
CA ALA A 98 -4.43 11.21 -13.02
C ALA A 98 -3.17 10.58 -13.60
N SER A 99 -2.00 11.18 -13.37
CA SER A 99 -0.70 10.65 -13.80
C SER A 99 -0.41 9.25 -13.25
N VAL A 100 -0.90 8.93 -12.04
CA VAL A 100 -0.71 7.63 -11.41
C VAL A 100 -1.84 6.68 -11.78
N ASN A 101 -3.11 7.06 -11.59
CA ASN A 101 -4.24 6.15 -11.81
C ASN A 101 -4.55 5.83 -13.28
N GLN A 102 -4.02 6.61 -14.22
CA GLN A 102 -4.11 6.31 -15.65
C GLN A 102 -2.84 5.63 -16.18
N SER A 103 -1.77 5.53 -15.38
CA SER A 103 -0.54 4.85 -15.79
C SER A 103 -0.67 3.33 -15.62
N PRO A 104 -0.59 2.53 -16.70
CA PRO A 104 -0.64 1.07 -16.60
C PRO A 104 0.49 0.50 -15.74
N GLU A 105 1.67 1.12 -15.79
CA GLU A 105 2.84 0.70 -15.02
C GLU A 105 2.65 0.91 -13.51
N ALA A 106 2.23 2.11 -13.09
CA ALA A 106 1.96 2.37 -11.67
C ALA A 106 0.84 1.49 -11.12
N MET A 107 -0.19 1.22 -11.94
CA MET A 107 -1.28 0.32 -11.55
C MET A 107 -0.86 -1.15 -11.50
N ASP A 108 0.13 -1.58 -12.30
CA ASP A 108 0.71 -2.92 -12.21
C ASP A 108 1.55 -3.08 -10.93
N ILE A 109 2.36 -2.08 -10.58
CA ILE A 109 3.08 -2.03 -9.29
C ILE A 109 2.11 -2.20 -8.13
N LEU A 110 1.00 -1.46 -8.12
CA LEU A 110 -0.01 -1.57 -7.06
C LEU A 110 -0.64 -2.98 -6.98
N ARG A 111 -0.86 -3.64 -8.12
CA ARG A 111 -1.39 -5.01 -8.18
C ARG A 111 -0.39 -6.01 -7.61
N LYS A 112 0.88 -5.93 -8.01
CA LYS A 112 1.96 -6.77 -7.48
C LYS A 112 2.10 -6.54 -5.97
N MET A 113 2.11 -5.28 -5.54
CA MET A 113 2.18 -4.89 -4.12
C MET A 113 1.07 -5.54 -3.29
N ARG A 114 -0.16 -5.53 -3.77
CA ARG A 114 -1.27 -6.22 -3.10
C ARG A 114 -1.04 -7.73 -2.99
N LYS A 115 -0.50 -8.36 -4.04
CA LYS A 115 -0.24 -9.80 -4.06
C LYS A 115 0.88 -10.18 -3.09
N ASP A 116 1.96 -9.42 -3.06
CA ASP A 116 3.19 -9.81 -2.37
C ASP A 116 3.25 -9.28 -0.92
N LEU A 117 2.72 -8.08 -0.67
CA LEU A 117 2.76 -7.42 0.65
C LEU A 117 1.41 -7.39 1.36
N GLY A 118 0.31 -7.41 0.60
CA GLY A 118 -1.04 -7.31 1.15
C GLY A 118 -1.37 -5.94 1.75
N PHE A 119 -2.66 -5.70 1.94
CA PHE A 119 -3.19 -4.51 2.61
C PHE A 119 -4.20 -4.92 3.69
N ASP A 120 -3.99 -4.43 4.90
CA ASP A 120 -4.85 -4.65 6.05
C ASP A 120 -5.92 -3.56 6.14
N ARG A 121 -5.51 -2.31 5.90
CA ARG A 121 -6.34 -1.11 6.07
C ARG A 121 -6.15 -0.13 4.93
N VAL A 122 -7.06 0.83 4.86
CA VAL A 122 -6.96 2.02 4.00
C VAL A 122 -7.20 3.22 4.89
N ARG A 123 -6.33 4.23 4.79
CA ARG A 123 -6.55 5.53 5.44
C ARG A 123 -7.21 6.45 4.44
N VAL A 124 -8.49 6.74 4.65
CA VAL A 124 -9.32 7.52 3.73
C VAL A 124 -9.42 8.95 4.23
N TYR A 125 -9.23 9.91 3.34
CA TYR A 125 -9.46 11.33 3.62
C TYR A 125 -10.74 11.77 2.91
N GLU A 126 -11.87 11.59 3.59
CA GLU A 126 -13.17 12.02 3.06
C GLU A 126 -13.23 13.54 2.94
N ARG A 127 -13.92 14.02 1.91
CA ARG A 127 -14.24 15.45 1.78
C ARG A 127 -15.58 15.73 2.44
N ASP A 128 -15.66 16.83 3.18
CA ASP A 128 -16.92 17.35 3.68
C ASP A 128 -17.77 17.97 2.55
N ALA A 129 -18.98 18.40 2.88
CA ALA A 129 -19.92 19.01 1.94
C ALA A 129 -19.41 20.34 1.34
N TYR A 130 -18.40 20.96 1.97
CA TYR A 130 -17.77 22.21 1.55
C TYR A 130 -16.45 21.98 0.80
N GLY A 131 -16.08 20.72 0.59
CA GLY A 131 -14.87 20.31 -0.12
C GLY A 131 -13.59 20.32 0.73
N GLY A 132 -13.67 20.60 2.04
CA GLY A 132 -12.59 20.45 3.00
C GLY A 132 -12.30 18.98 3.32
N PHE A 133 -11.09 18.66 3.76
CA PHE A 133 -10.77 17.30 4.20
C PHE A 133 -11.20 17.09 5.65
N CYS A 134 -12.00 16.06 5.89
CA CYS A 134 -12.30 15.58 7.24
C CYS A 134 -11.06 14.89 7.85
N ASP A 135 -11.13 14.64 9.15
CA ASP A 135 -10.16 13.77 9.82
C ASP A 135 -10.07 12.41 9.12
N PRO A 136 -8.84 11.88 8.94
CA PRO A 136 -8.64 10.63 8.25
C PRO A 136 -9.31 9.47 8.99
N LYS A 137 -9.93 8.56 8.23
CA LYS A 137 -10.59 7.36 8.76
C LYS A 137 -9.87 6.10 8.31
N ASP A 138 -9.57 5.24 9.28
CA ASP A 138 -8.93 3.95 9.03
C ASP A 138 -9.98 2.86 8.82
N ILE A 139 -10.16 2.43 7.57
CA ILE A 139 -11.14 1.40 7.19
C ILE A 139 -10.40 0.08 6.94
N ALA A 140 -10.99 -1.05 7.32
CA ALA A 140 -10.46 -2.35 6.93
C ALA A 140 -10.46 -2.48 5.39
N PHE A 141 -9.37 -2.96 4.78
CA PHE A 141 -9.26 -3.04 3.32
C PHE A 141 -10.40 -3.85 2.69
N SER A 142 -10.84 -4.93 3.35
CA SER A 142 -11.98 -5.75 2.93
C SER A 142 -13.31 -4.99 2.85
N ARG A 143 -13.48 -3.94 3.65
CA ARG A 143 -14.71 -3.12 3.71
C ARG A 143 -14.61 -1.86 2.88
N TRP A 144 -13.41 -1.49 2.43
CA TRP A 144 -13.19 -0.27 1.67
C TRP A 144 -13.83 -0.34 0.29
N LYS A 145 -14.52 0.73 -0.11
CA LYS A 145 -15.12 0.89 -1.44
C LYS A 145 -14.24 1.83 -2.25
N HIS A 146 -13.70 1.33 -3.35
CA HIS A 146 -12.75 2.09 -4.14
C HIS A 146 -13.41 3.33 -4.80
N PRO A 147 -12.80 4.53 -4.70
CA PRO A 147 -13.44 5.79 -5.10
C PRO A 147 -13.55 5.98 -6.63
N LEU A 148 -12.58 5.52 -7.44
CA LEU A 148 -12.64 5.68 -8.90
C LEU A 148 -13.86 4.98 -9.53
N LYS A 149 -14.39 5.51 -10.65
CA LYS A 149 -15.59 4.99 -11.35
C LYS A 149 -15.38 3.58 -11.92
N PRO A 150 -16.44 2.73 -12.00
CA PRO A 150 -16.38 1.32 -12.47
C PRO A 150 -15.60 1.05 -13.77
N MET A 151 -15.57 1.98 -14.72
CA MET A 151 -14.84 1.79 -15.98
C MET A 151 -13.31 1.77 -15.79
N LEU A 152 -12.80 2.56 -14.83
CA LEU A 152 -11.40 2.52 -14.39
C LEU A 152 -11.14 1.35 -13.41
N ARG A 153 -12.21 0.71 -12.89
CA ARG A 153 -12.10 -0.40 -11.94
C ARG A 153 -11.78 -1.74 -12.58
N LYS A 154 -12.09 -1.93 -13.87
CA LYS A 154 -12.13 -3.27 -14.47
C LYS A 154 -10.76 -3.95 -14.64
N SER A 155 -9.65 -3.21 -14.74
CA SER A 155 -8.34 -3.84 -14.88
C SER A 155 -7.62 -4.05 -13.54
N VAL A 156 -7.80 -3.20 -12.53
CA VAL A 156 -6.97 -3.24 -11.29
C VAL A 156 -7.74 -3.81 -10.09
N LEU A 157 -9.02 -3.49 -9.93
CA LEU A 157 -9.74 -3.81 -8.69
C LEU A 157 -10.25 -5.23 -8.58
N LYS A 158 -10.49 -5.90 -9.71
CA LYS A 158 -10.90 -7.30 -9.70
C LYS A 158 -9.81 -8.14 -9.00
N ASP A 159 -8.56 -7.95 -9.40
CA ASP A 159 -7.43 -8.68 -8.82
C ASP A 159 -7.00 -8.17 -7.44
N LEU A 160 -7.15 -6.87 -7.16
CA LEU A 160 -6.82 -6.31 -5.85
C LEU A 160 -7.71 -6.88 -4.72
N LYS A 161 -8.97 -7.23 -5.02
CA LYS A 161 -9.93 -7.76 -4.03
C LYS A 161 -10.08 -9.28 -4.08
N GLU A 162 -9.93 -9.93 -5.24
CA GLU A 162 -10.10 -11.38 -5.39
C GLU A 162 -8.99 -12.20 -4.70
N THR A 163 -7.81 -11.63 -4.46
CA THR A 163 -6.71 -12.28 -3.70
C THR A 163 -7.02 -12.51 -2.21
N GLY A 164 -8.12 -11.96 -1.69
CA GLY A 164 -8.57 -12.15 -0.29
C GLY A 164 -9.37 -13.43 -0.02
N GLY A 165 -9.42 -14.39 -0.95
CA GLY A 165 -10.30 -15.56 -0.85
C GLY A 165 -9.59 -16.90 -1.07
N LYS A 166 -8.72 -17.33 -0.14
CA LYS A 166 -8.43 -18.76 0.10
C LYS A 166 -7.66 -19.00 1.40
N THR A 167 -8.16 -18.52 2.53
CA THR A 167 -7.85 -19.17 3.81
C THR A 167 -8.76 -20.39 3.92
N ALA A 168 -8.18 -21.58 3.82
CA ALA A 168 -8.89 -22.84 4.02
C ALA A 168 -9.59 -22.83 5.40
N PRO A 169 -10.85 -23.26 5.52
CA PRO A 169 -11.48 -23.38 6.82
C PRO A 169 -10.74 -24.45 7.63
N ALA A 170 -10.32 -24.09 8.84
CA ALA A 170 -9.73 -25.01 9.80
C ALA A 170 -10.65 -26.24 10.00
N PRO A 171 -10.09 -27.46 10.01
CA PRO A 171 -10.91 -28.65 10.21
C PRO A 171 -11.55 -28.60 11.61
N LYS A 172 -12.87 -28.74 11.65
CA LYS A 172 -13.63 -28.85 12.90
C LYS A 172 -13.12 -30.03 13.72
N PRO A 173 -12.96 -29.91 15.05
CA PRO A 173 -12.53 -31.03 15.87
C PRO A 173 -13.65 -32.09 15.87
N GLN A 174 -13.37 -33.25 15.28
CA GLN A 174 -14.22 -34.43 15.43
C GLN A 174 -14.18 -34.87 16.89
N ARG A 175 -15.30 -34.72 17.60
CA ARG A 175 -15.52 -35.39 18.89
C ARG A 175 -15.42 -36.91 18.66
N LYS A 176 -14.36 -37.53 19.19
CA LYS A 176 -14.30 -38.98 19.38
C LYS A 176 -15.46 -39.37 20.30
N LYS A 177 -16.40 -40.17 19.79
CA LYS A 177 -17.31 -40.96 20.64
C LYS A 177 -16.46 -42.05 21.28
N GLU A 178 -16.15 -41.92 22.56
CA GLU A 178 -15.72 -43.06 23.37
C GLU A 178 -16.87 -44.07 23.40
N ARG A 179 -16.62 -45.23 22.80
CA ARG A 179 -17.39 -46.44 23.06
C ARG A 179 -16.93 -46.94 24.44
N GLY A 180 -17.70 -46.61 25.47
CA GLY A 180 -17.63 -47.28 26.75
C GLY A 180 -17.94 -48.77 26.56
N ARG A 181 -16.99 -49.61 26.90
CA ARG A 181 -17.21 -51.01 27.27
C ARG A 181 -17.33 -51.01 28.79
N GLU A 182 -18.52 -51.33 29.28
CA GLU A 182 -18.77 -52.27 30.38
C GLU A 182 -20.26 -52.63 30.38
#